data_AF-A0A2G9Z2U9-F1
#
_entry.id   AF-A0A2G9Z2U9-F1
#
_cell.length_a   1.000
_cell.length_b   1.000
_cell.length_c   1.000
_cell.angle_alpha   90.00
_cell.angle_beta   90.00
_cell.angle_gamma   90.00
#
_symmetry.space_group_name_H-M   'P 1'
#
loop_
_entity.id
_entity.type
_entity.pdbx_description
1 polymer ?
#
loop_
_entity_poly.entity_id
_entity_poly.type
_entity_poly.pdbx_seq_one_letter_code
_entity_poly.pdbx_strand_id
1 'polypeptide(L)'
;MKNKIKAFGSAVSVMTMAFPALVSAATGFQTPQGTNLPGGSITDIVTGIMNWLLMMVGIVGVIGFAIAGILYLTAAGDEGRIETAKNAMMYSIIGVIVALIGLVIIKAVQGMLGGTSTTF
;
A
#
# COMPACT_ATOMS: atom_id res chain seq x y z
N MET A 1 32.25 34.61 -46.43
CA MET A 1 31.04 34.64 -45.57
C MET A 1 29.99 33.54 -45.89
N LYS A 2 30.35 32.41 -46.51
CA LYS A 2 29.39 31.36 -46.91
C LYS A 2 29.27 30.17 -45.93
N ASN A 3 30.21 30.00 -44.99
CA ASN A 3 30.21 28.89 -44.00
C ASN A 3 29.36 29.16 -42.74
N LYS A 4 29.05 30.43 -42.43
CA LYS A 4 28.33 30.79 -41.19
C LYS A 4 26.82 30.50 -41.30
N ILE A 5 26.28 30.55 -42.52
CA ILE A 5 24.87 30.24 -42.84
C ILE A 5 24.60 28.73 -42.74
N LYS A 6 25.55 27.88 -43.15
CA LYS A 6 25.43 26.41 -43.01
C LYS A 6 25.49 25.96 -41.54
N ALA A 7 26.32 26.61 -40.74
CA ALA A 7 26.41 26.37 -39.30
C ALA A 7 25.11 26.75 -38.55
N PHE A 8 24.40 27.78 -39.02
CA PHE A 8 23.09 28.16 -38.50
C PHE A 8 22.01 27.16 -38.91
N GLY A 9 22.05 26.66 -40.15
CA GLY A 9 21.15 25.61 -40.64
C GLY A 9 21.29 24.28 -39.89
N SER A 10 22.52 23.85 -39.56
CA SER A 10 22.76 22.65 -38.76
C SER A 10 22.36 22.81 -37.28
N ALA A 11 22.43 24.03 -36.74
CA ALA A 11 22.00 24.30 -35.36
C ALA A 11 20.46 24.24 -35.24
N VAL A 12 19.73 24.74 -36.24
CA VAL A 12 18.25 24.68 -36.28
C VAL A 12 17.76 23.23 -36.46
N SER A 13 18.42 22.42 -37.30
CA SER A 13 18.03 21.02 -37.50
C SER A 13 18.27 20.13 -36.28
N VAL A 14 19.37 20.37 -35.53
CA VAL A 14 19.64 19.67 -34.26
C VAL A 14 18.62 20.06 -33.18
N MET A 15 18.17 21.32 -33.17
CA MET A 15 17.11 21.76 -32.27
C MET A 15 15.79 21.04 -32.57
N THR A 16 15.40 20.90 -33.84
CA THR A 16 14.16 20.19 -34.23
C THR A 16 14.18 18.68 -33.95
N MET A 17 15.36 18.04 -33.88
CA MET A 17 15.47 16.61 -33.52
C MET A 17 15.46 16.37 -32.00
N ALA A 18 15.77 17.38 -31.19
CA ALA A 18 15.68 17.30 -29.72
C ALA A 18 14.27 17.67 -29.20
N PHE A 19 13.48 18.37 -30.00
CA PHE A 19 12.12 18.77 -29.65
C PHE A 19 11.19 17.60 -29.31
N PRO A 20 11.17 16.47 -30.05
CA PRO A 20 10.32 15.33 -29.71
C PRO A 20 10.67 14.69 -28.36
N ALA A 21 11.97 14.67 -27.98
CA ALA A 21 12.43 14.16 -26.70
C ALA A 21 12.07 15.10 -25.53
N LEU A 22 12.09 16.41 -25.76
CA LEU A 22 11.60 17.41 -24.81
C LEU A 22 10.07 17.39 -24.69
N VAL A 23 9.35 17.15 -25.79
CA VAL A 23 7.89 17.05 -25.82
C VAL A 23 7.41 15.73 -25.20
N SER A 24 8.09 14.61 -25.42
CA SER A 24 7.75 13.33 -24.79
C SER A 24 8.06 13.29 -23.29
N ALA A 25 9.00 14.11 -22.81
CA ALA A 25 9.18 14.38 -21.38
C ALA A 25 8.09 15.31 -20.81
N ALA A 26 7.51 16.19 -21.64
CA ALA A 26 6.41 17.08 -21.25
C ALA A 26 5.03 16.41 -21.31
N THR A 27 4.85 15.34 -22.10
CA THR A 27 3.64 14.49 -22.09
C THR A 27 3.81 13.31 -21.14
N GLY A 28 4.29 13.56 -19.92
CA GLY A 28 4.00 12.63 -18.83
C GLY A 28 2.50 12.68 -18.56
N PHE A 29 1.87 11.53 -18.30
CA PHE A 29 0.56 11.51 -17.63
C PHE A 29 0.75 12.17 -16.26
N GLN A 30 0.60 13.49 -16.20
CA GLN A 30 0.59 14.25 -14.96
C GLN A 30 -0.75 13.88 -14.31
N THR A 31 -0.71 13.02 -13.29
CA THR A 31 -1.87 12.82 -12.42
C THR A 31 -2.29 14.20 -11.88
N PRO A 32 -3.60 14.54 -11.86
CA PRO A 32 -4.06 15.83 -11.36
C PRO A 32 -3.53 16.07 -9.94
N GLN A 33 -2.60 17.02 -9.80
CA GLN A 33 -2.08 17.43 -8.51
C GLN A 33 -3.05 18.42 -7.87
N GLY A 34 -3.38 18.22 -6.58
CA GLY A 34 -4.29 19.08 -5.82
C GLY A 34 -5.65 18.45 -5.46
N THR A 35 -5.91 17.20 -5.84
CA THR A 35 -7.24 16.59 -5.66
C THR A 35 -7.46 15.96 -4.28
N ASN A 36 -6.45 15.86 -3.40
CA ASN A 36 -6.50 15.07 -2.15
C ASN A 36 -6.95 13.60 -2.36
N LEU A 37 -6.95 13.12 -3.60
CA LEU A 37 -7.12 11.70 -3.93
C LEU A 37 -5.74 11.05 -3.84
N PRO A 38 -5.65 9.79 -3.38
CA PRO A 38 -4.37 9.10 -3.34
C PRO A 38 -3.83 8.98 -4.77
N GLY A 39 -2.72 9.67 -5.03
CA GLY A 39 -2.00 9.59 -6.30
C GLY A 39 -1.20 8.30 -6.34
N GLY A 40 -1.84 7.20 -6.74
CA GLY A 40 -1.22 5.89 -6.81
C GLY A 40 -2.06 4.92 -7.63
N SER A 41 -1.44 3.80 -8.01
CA SER A 41 -2.17 2.70 -8.66
C SER A 41 -3.25 2.17 -7.72
N ILE A 42 -4.26 1.47 -8.24
CA ILE A 42 -5.33 0.84 -7.41
C ILE A 42 -4.72 0.04 -6.24
N THR A 43 -3.58 -0.60 -6.49
CA THR A 43 -2.75 -1.29 -5.51
C THR A 43 -2.32 -0.42 -4.32
N ASP A 44 -1.92 0.83 -4.55
CA ASP A 44 -1.43 1.74 -3.50
C ASP A 44 -2.59 2.19 -2.59
N ILE A 45 -3.75 2.45 -3.20
CA ILE A 45 -4.98 2.81 -2.47
C ILE A 45 -5.41 1.67 -1.56
N VAL A 46 -5.47 0.45 -2.11
CA VAL A 46 -5.87 -0.74 -1.36
C VAL A 46 -4.87 -1.05 -0.24
N THR A 47 -3.57 -0.87 -0.51
CA THR A 47 -2.51 -1.09 0.49
C THR A 47 -2.55 -0.05 1.61
N GLY A 48 -2.83 1.21 1.27
CA GLY A 48 -2.99 2.29 2.26
C GLY A 48 -4.17 2.05 3.19
N ILE A 49 -5.34 1.70 2.64
CA ILE A 49 -6.54 1.35 3.43
C ILE A 49 -6.27 0.12 4.30
N MET A 50 -5.63 -0.91 3.76
CA MET A 50 -5.27 -2.12 4.51
C MET A 50 -4.35 -1.80 5.68
N ASN A 51 -3.29 -1.03 5.48
CA ASN A 51 -2.36 -0.67 6.56
C ASN A 51 -3.07 0.11 7.68
N TRP A 52 -3.99 1.01 7.32
CA TRP A 52 -4.82 1.72 8.29
C TRP A 52 -5.75 0.77 9.07
N LEU A 53 -6.41 -0.17 8.39
CA LEU A 53 -7.24 -1.20 9.04
C LEU A 53 -6.42 -2.08 9.97
N LEU A 54 -5.22 -2.50 9.56
CA LEU A 54 -4.34 -3.33 10.37
C LEU A 54 -3.85 -2.61 11.62
N MET A 55 -3.57 -1.31 11.53
CA MET A 55 -3.22 -0.51 12.69
C MET A 55 -4.37 -0.48 13.70
N MET A 56 -5.61 -0.27 13.24
CA MET A 56 -6.80 -0.30 14.09
C MET A 56 -7.02 -1.68 14.72
N VAL A 57 -6.95 -2.75 13.91
CA VAL A 57 -7.12 -4.13 14.41
C VAL A 57 -5.99 -4.53 15.37
N GLY A 58 -4.77 -4.06 15.14
CA GLY A 58 -3.65 -4.30 16.06
C GLY A 58 -3.92 -3.72 17.45
N ILE A 59 -4.39 -2.47 17.52
CA ILE A 59 -4.74 -1.83 18.79
C ILE A 59 -5.90 -2.55 19.48
N VAL A 60 -7.00 -2.79 18.75
CA VAL A 60 -8.20 -3.44 19.32
C VAL A 60 -7.90 -4.88 19.74
N GLY A 61 -7.12 -5.61 18.94
CA GLY A 61 -6.73 -7.00 19.21
C GLY A 61 -5.88 -7.12 20.47
N VAL A 62 -4.89 -6.24 20.67
CA VAL A 62 -4.07 -6.24 21.88
C VAL A 62 -4.90 -5.91 23.13
N ILE A 63 -5.78 -4.91 23.04
CA ILE A 63 -6.66 -4.52 24.16
C ILE A 63 -7.63 -5.65 24.50
N GLY A 64 -8.29 -6.23 23.48
CA GLY A 64 -9.23 -7.35 23.67
C GLY A 64 -8.55 -8.57 24.28
N PHE A 65 -7.34 -8.89 23.82
CA PHE A 65 -6.53 -9.97 24.36
C PHE A 65 -6.14 -9.72 25.83
N ALA A 66 -5.74 -8.49 26.17
CA ALA A 66 -5.41 -8.12 27.55
C ALA A 66 -6.62 -8.22 28.48
N ILE A 67 -7.79 -7.74 28.06
CA ILE A 67 -9.04 -7.83 28.83
C ILE A 67 -9.42 -9.29 29.08
N ALA A 68 -9.33 -10.14 28.05
CA ALA A 68 -9.63 -11.55 28.19
C ALA A 68 -8.65 -12.27 29.14
N GLY A 69 -7.37 -11.88 29.13
CA GLY A 69 -6.38 -12.35 30.08
C GLY A 69 -6.70 -11.95 31.53
N ILE A 70 -7.06 -10.69 31.76
CA ILE A 70 -7.48 -10.22 33.10
C ILE A 70 -8.75 -10.96 33.55
N LEU A 71 -9.73 -11.16 32.66
CA LEU A 71 -10.95 -11.90 32.98
C LEU A 71 -10.65 -13.35 33.38
N TYR A 72 -9.68 -13.98 32.70
CA TYR A 72 -9.26 -15.35 33.00
C TYR A 72 -8.58 -15.44 34.38
N LEU A 73 -7.65 -14.53 34.67
CA LEU A 73 -6.92 -14.52 35.94
C LEU A 73 -7.82 -14.18 37.14
N THR A 74 -8.85 -13.36 36.92
CA THR A 74 -9.79 -12.93 37.99
C THR A 74 -10.99 -13.85 38.16
N ALA A 75 -11.10 -14.93 37.38
CA ALA A 75 -12.24 -15.85 37.45
C ALA A 75 -12.28 -16.69 38.73
N ALA A 76 -11.19 -16.76 39.51
CA ALA A 76 -11.14 -17.35 40.86
C ALA A 76 -11.76 -18.76 41.01
N GLY A 77 -11.75 -19.57 39.94
CA GLY A 77 -12.31 -20.92 39.91
C GLY A 77 -13.78 -21.03 39.49
N ASP A 78 -14.45 -19.92 39.16
CA ASP A 78 -15.78 -19.94 38.56
C ASP A 78 -15.71 -20.42 37.11
N GLU A 79 -16.23 -21.63 36.84
CA GLU A 79 -16.18 -22.26 35.53
C GLU A 79 -16.84 -21.42 34.43
N GLY A 80 -17.94 -20.73 34.71
CA GLY A 80 -18.65 -19.91 33.74
C GLY A 80 -17.85 -18.66 33.35
N ARG A 81 -17.16 -18.05 34.32
CA ARG A 81 -16.25 -16.92 34.04
C ARG A 81 -15.00 -17.36 33.30
N ILE A 82 -14.46 -18.53 33.61
CA ILE A 82 -13.33 -19.14 32.88
C ILE A 82 -13.70 -19.40 31.42
N GLU A 83 -14.89 -19.98 31.17
CA GLU A 83 -15.36 -20.24 29.80
C GLU A 83 -15.55 -18.94 29.02
N THR A 84 -16.18 -17.94 29.63
CA THR A 84 -16.35 -16.61 29.01
C THR A 84 -15.00 -15.97 28.67
N ALA A 85 -14.02 -16.06 29.56
CA ALA A 85 -12.68 -15.53 29.32
C ALA A 85 -11.96 -16.25 28.17
N LYS A 86 -12.09 -17.57 28.09
CA LYS A 86 -11.54 -18.37 26.98
C LYS A 86 -12.18 -18.00 25.65
N ASN A 87 -13.50 -17.85 25.62
CA ASN A 87 -14.21 -17.41 24.41
C ASN A 87 -13.75 -16.01 23.97
N ALA A 88 -13.65 -15.06 24.89
CA ALA A 88 -13.15 -13.72 24.60
C ALA A 88 -11.70 -13.70 24.08
N MET A 89 -10.83 -14.55 24.65
CA MET A 89 -9.47 -14.76 24.14
C MET A 89 -9.50 -15.30 22.72
N MET A 90 -10.32 -16.33 22.46
CA MET A 90 -10.43 -16.97 21.15
C MET A 90 -10.89 -15.97 20.08
N TYR A 91 -11.91 -15.16 20.36
CA TYR A 91 -12.38 -14.13 19.42
C TYR A 91 -11.31 -13.08 19.13
N SER A 92 -10.54 -12.67 20.14
CA SER A 92 -9.43 -11.73 19.96
C SER A 92 -8.34 -12.31 19.07
N ILE A 93 -7.98 -13.58 19.27
CA ILE A 93 -6.99 -14.30 18.45
C ILE A 93 -7.48 -14.43 17.00
N ILE A 94 -8.74 -14.86 16.80
CA ILE A 94 -9.32 -15.02 15.47
C ILE A 94 -9.31 -13.68 14.71
N GLY A 95 -9.66 -12.57 15.37
CA GLY A 95 -9.63 -11.24 14.76
C GLY A 95 -8.23 -10.86 14.24
N VAL A 96 -7.18 -11.13 15.03
CA VAL A 96 -5.79 -10.89 14.61
C VAL A 96 -5.38 -11.81 13.46
N ILE A 97 -5.74 -13.10 13.52
CA ILE A 97 -5.43 -14.07 12.44
C ILE A 97 -6.07 -13.63 11.12
N VAL A 98 -7.35 -13.25 11.14
CA VAL A 98 -8.08 -12.81 9.94
C VAL A 98 -7.42 -11.57 9.34
N ALA A 99 -6.99 -10.62 10.18
CA ALA A 99 -6.27 -9.44 9.73
C ALA A 99 -4.94 -9.79 9.05
N LEU A 100 -4.17 -10.73 9.62
CA LEU A 100 -2.92 -11.20 9.02
C LEU A 100 -3.14 -11.93 7.69
N ILE A 101 -4.23 -12.70 7.54
CA ILE A 101 -4.59 -13.34 6.27
C ILE A 101 -4.86 -12.30 5.18
N GLY A 102 -5.50 -11.18 5.52
CA GLY A 102 -5.72 -10.06 4.59
C GLY A 102 -4.42 -9.53 3.96
N LEU A 103 -3.34 -9.44 4.75
CA LEU A 103 -2.02 -9.06 4.24
C LEU A 103 -1.47 -10.07 3.22
N VAL A 104 -1.61 -11.36 3.50
CA VAL A 104 -1.11 -12.42 2.62
C VAL A 104 -1.84 -12.39 1.29
N ILE A 105 -3.17 -12.22 1.30
CA ILE A 105 -3.97 -12.15 0.08
C ILE A 105 -3.56 -10.96 -0.79
N ILE A 106 -3.41 -9.76 -0.22
CA ILE A 106 -3.00 -8.58 -0.99
C ILE A 106 -1.60 -8.78 -1.58
N LYS A 107 -0.65 -9.31 -0.81
CA LYS A 107 0.70 -9.61 -1.33
C LYS A 107 0.66 -10.66 -2.46
N ALA A 108 -0.20 -11.66 -2.35
CA ALA A 108 -0.40 -12.66 -3.40
C ALA A 108 -1.02 -12.02 -4.66
N VAL A 109 -2.04 -11.17 -4.49
CA VAL A 109 -2.67 -10.42 -5.59
C VAL A 109 -1.66 -9.46 -6.24
N GLN A 110 -0.84 -8.76 -5.46
CA GLN A 110 0.24 -7.93 -5.99
C GLN A 110 1.28 -8.74 -6.76
N GLY A 111 1.66 -9.92 -6.26
CA GLY A 111 2.57 -10.83 -6.97
C GLY A 111 1.99 -11.37 -8.28
N MET A 112 0.68 -11.61 -8.32
CA MET A 112 -0.01 -12.08 -9.53
C MET A 112 -0.28 -10.95 -10.55
N LEU A 113 -0.63 -9.75 -10.09
CA LEU A 113 -0.96 -8.59 -10.93
C LEU A 113 0.28 -7.78 -11.36
N GLY A 114 1.33 -7.76 -10.54
CA GLY A 114 2.62 -7.14 -10.85
C GLY A 114 3.52 -8.03 -11.72
N GLY A 115 2.92 -8.91 -12.53
CA GLY A 115 3.59 -9.98 -13.28
C GLY A 115 4.96 -9.57 -13.82
N THR A 116 5.98 -10.32 -13.43
CA THR A 116 7.29 -10.37 -14.10
C THR A 116 7.96 -9.01 -14.32
N SER A 117 8.50 -8.42 -13.26
CA SER A 117 9.74 -7.62 -13.36
C SER A 117 10.86 -8.35 -12.62
N THR A 118 10.99 -9.65 -12.87
CA THR A 118 12.29 -10.31 -12.71
C THR A 118 13.18 -9.71 -13.78
N THR A 119 13.83 -8.60 -13.43
CA THR A 119 15.00 -8.11 -14.15
C THR A 119 16.01 -9.24 -14.07
N PHE A 120 16.19 -9.95 -15.19
CA PHE A 120 17.36 -10.80 -15.38
C PHE A 120 18.62 -9.95 -15.31
#